data_AF-A0A4Z0BRQ2-F1
#
_entry.id   AF-A0A4Z0BRQ2-F1
#
_cell.length_a   1.000
_cell.length_b   1.000
_cell.length_c   1.000
_cell.angle_alpha   90.00
_cell.angle_beta   90.00
_cell.angle_gamma   90.00
#
_symmetry.space_group_name_H-M   'P 1'
#
loop_
_entity.id
_entity.type
_entity.pdbx_description
1 polymer ?
#
loop_
_entity_poly.entity_id
_entity_poly.type
_entity_poly.pdbx_seq_one_letter_code
_entity_poly.pdbx_strand_id
1 'polypeptide(L)' 'MTPADYRIESNLPLSGRLLPMGGSKQVLVGDRGLAVALAAKNFVPASGHEIRVVHVPTGEIVFRKHEAQAEALTDEV' A
#
# COMPACT_ATOMS: atom_id res chain seq x y z
N MET A 1 -0.17 -17.64 16.71
CA MET A 1 0.09 -16.67 15.63
C MET A 1 -1.25 -16.12 15.21
N THR A 2 -1.50 -14.83 15.38
CA THR A 2 -2.67 -14.20 14.77
C THR A 2 -2.45 -14.18 13.25
N PRO A 3 -3.46 -14.55 12.45
CA PRO A 3 -3.36 -14.33 11.01
C PRO A 3 -3.12 -12.83 10.75
N ALA A 4 -2.32 -12.50 9.75
CA ALA A 4 -2.20 -11.11 9.32
C ALA A 4 -3.51 -10.69 8.67
N ASP A 5 -4.22 -9.76 9.31
CA ASP A 5 -5.56 -9.35 8.89
C ASP A 5 -5.55 -8.43 7.68
N TYR A 6 -4.41 -7.81 7.35
CA TYR A 6 -4.31 -6.86 6.24
C TYR A 6 -3.20 -7.25 5.25
N ARG A 7 -3.51 -7.21 3.96
CA ARG A 7 -2.58 -7.47 2.86
C ARG A 7 -2.46 -6.25 1.98
N ILE A 8 -1.26 -5.72 1.86
CA ILE A 8 -0.92 -4.71 0.86
C ILE A 8 -0.69 -5.44 -0.45
N GLU A 9 -1.37 -5.02 -1.51
CA GLU A 9 -1.25 -5.56 -2.86
C GLU A 9 -0.88 -4.44 -3.83
N SER A 10 -0.17 -4.79 -4.90
CA SER A 10 0.20 -3.86 -5.95
C SER A 10 0.21 -4.53 -7.31
N ASN A 11 -0.21 -3.78 -8.33
CA ASN A 11 -0.19 -4.24 -9.71
C ASN A 11 1.23 -4.31 -10.30
N LEU A 12 2.16 -3.52 -9.77
CA LEU A 12 3.58 -3.51 -10.12
C LEU A 12 4.44 -4.02 -8.96
N PRO A 13 5.71 -4.42 -9.20
CA PRO A 13 6.64 -4.75 -8.12
C PRO A 13 6.70 -3.60 -7.10
N LEU A 14 6.57 -3.92 -5.82
CA LEU A 14 6.67 -2.92 -4.76
C LEU A 14 8.14 -2.50 -4.62
N SER A 15 8.47 -1.34 -5.16
CA SER A 15 9.74 -0.66 -4.90
C SER A 15 9.54 0.35 -3.77
N GLY A 16 9.83 -0.08 -2.54
CA GLY A 16 9.76 0.78 -1.36
C GLY A 16 10.99 1.70 -1.29
N ARG A 17 10.78 2.98 -0.94
CA ARG A 17 11.90 3.90 -0.67
C ARG A 17 12.42 3.75 0.77
N LEU A 18 11.56 3.36 1.71
CA LEU A 18 11.88 3.24 3.14
C LEU A 18 12.14 1.80 3.59
N LEU A 19 11.68 0.81 2.83
CA LEU A 19 11.95 -0.61 3.10
C LEU A 19 12.48 -1.31 1.85
N PRO A 20 13.56 -2.10 1.95
CA PRO A 20 13.97 -2.99 0.88
C PRO A 20 12.98 -4.16 0.80
N MET A 21 11.82 -3.93 0.18
CA MET A 21 10.99 -5.03 -0.30
C MET A 21 11.69 -5.60 -1.54
N GLY A 22 12.15 -6.84 -1.47
CA GLY A 22 12.87 -7.53 -2.55
C GLY A 22 11.98 -7.88 -3.75
N GLY A 23 11.25 -6.91 -4.31
CA GLY A 23 10.35 -7.11 -5.46
C GLY A 23 9.05 -7.85 -5.14
N SER A 24 8.73 -8.07 -3.86
CA SER A 24 7.48 -8.72 -3.44
C SER A 24 6.28 -7.88 -3.86
N LYS A 25 5.28 -8.47 -4.53
CA LYS A 25 4.04 -7.75 -4.91
C LYS A 25 3.02 -7.60 -3.77
N GLN A 26 3.30 -8.22 -2.62
CA GLN A 26 2.40 -8.25 -1.48
C GLN A 26 3.15 -8.18 -0.15
N VAL A 27 2.54 -7.53 0.84
CA VAL A 27 3.04 -7.44 2.24
C VAL A 27 1.89 -7.75 3.19
N LEU A 28 2.10 -8.66 4.12
CA LEU A 28 1.12 -9.02 5.15
C LEU A 28 1.40 -8.23 6.43
N VAL A 29 0.35 -7.64 7.00
CA VAL A 29 0.41 -6.76 8.16
C VAL A 29 -0.74 -7.11 9.11
N GLY A 30 -0.45 -7.20 10.41
CA GLY A 30 -1.45 -7.51 11.43
C GLY A 30 -2.29 -6.31 11.90
N ASP A 31 -1.99 -5.11 11.42
CA ASP A 31 -2.66 -3.87 11.85
C ASP A 31 -3.05 -3.00 10.64
N ARG A 32 -4.27 -2.43 10.71
CA ARG A 32 -4.83 -1.59 9.65
C ARG A 32 -4.02 -0.31 9.46
N GLY A 33 -3.71 0.38 10.57
CA GLY A 33 -3.02 1.66 10.54
C GLY A 33 -1.62 1.54 9.95
N LEU A 34 -0.89 0.50 10.36
CA LEU A 34 0.42 0.17 9.81
C LEU A 34 0.35 -0.20 8.33
N ALA A 35 -0.63 -1.02 7.92
CA ALA A 35 -0.81 -1.41 6.52
C ALA A 35 -1.07 -0.21 5.61
N VAL A 36 -1.94 0.71 6.06
CA VAL A 36 -2.24 1.96 5.35
C VAL A 36 -1.04 2.89 5.33
N ALA A 37 -0.33 3.06 6.46
CA ALA A 37 0.86 3.91 6.51
C ALA A 37 1.96 3.40 5.57
N LEU A 38 2.17 2.08 5.50
CA LEU A 38 3.10 1.45 4.55
C LEU A 38 2.63 1.66 3.10
N ALA A 39 1.37 1.39 2.79
CA ALA A 39 0.81 1.61 1.46
C ALA A 39 0.89 3.09 1.01
N ALA A 40 0.67 4.02 1.94
CA ALA A 40 0.65 5.45 1.66
C ALA A 40 2.05 6.06 1.56
N LYS A 41 2.96 5.73 2.49
CA LYS A 41 4.24 6.44 2.65
C LYS A 41 5.43 5.71 2.04
N ASN A 42 5.36 4.39 1.91
CA ASN A 42 6.53 3.61 1.50
C ASN A 42 6.68 3.53 -0.02
N PHE A 43 5.57 3.70 -0.75
CA PHE A 43 5.53 3.55 -2.18
C PHE A 43 5.22 4.87 -2.88
N VAL A 44 6.05 5.20 -3.86
CA VAL A 44 5.81 6.28 -4.80
C VAL A 44 5.16 5.63 -6.02
N PRO A 45 3.89 5.93 -6.33
CA PRO A 45 3.27 5.39 -7.52
C PRO A 45 4.00 5.98 -8.74
N ALA A 46 4.65 5.11 -9.51
CA ALA A 46 5.01 5.44 -10.90
C ALA A 46 3.75 5.42 -11.76
N SER A 47 3.81 5.94 -12.99
CA SER A 47 2.61 6.01 -13.82
C SER A 47 1.93 4.66 -14.02
N GLY A 48 0.63 4.61 -13.74
CA GLY A 48 -0.16 3.36 -13.75
C GLY A 48 0.06 2.42 -12.54
N HIS A 49 0.81 2.83 -11.52
CA HIS A 49 1.00 2.06 -10.29
C HIS A 49 -0.20 2.23 -9.36
N GLU A 50 -0.76 1.10 -8.96
CA GLU A 50 -1.87 1.03 -8.02
C GLU A 50 -1.49 0.16 -6.82
N ILE A 51 -1.81 0.67 -5.63
CA ILE A 51 -1.52 0.02 -4.36
C ILE A 51 -2.79 -0.03 -3.54
N ARG A 52 -3.11 -1.21 -3.01
CA ARG A 52 -4.33 -1.45 -2.25
C ARG A 52 -3.99 -2.12 -0.94
N VAL A 53 -4.77 -1.82 0.10
CA VAL A 53 -4.76 -2.58 1.35
C VAL A 53 -6.07 -3.33 1.43
N VAL A 54 -5.97 -4.65 1.55
CA VAL A 54 -7.09 -5.58 1.59
C VAL A 54 -7.19 -6.18 3.00
N HIS A 55 -8.35 -6.13 3.61
CA HIS A 55 -8.63 -6.86 4.85
C HIS A 55 -8.88 -8.33 4.51
N VAL A 56 -7.89 -9.18 4.78
CA VAL A 56 -7.83 -10.60 4.38
C VAL A 56 -9.07 -11.40 4.78
N PRO A 57 -9.62 -11.28 6.01
CA PRO A 57 -10.81 -12.03 6.40
C PRO A 57 -12.07 -11.71 5.58
N THR A 58 -12.18 -10.48 5.06
CA THR A 58 -13.40 -9.99 4.38
C THR A 58 -13.23 -9.74 2.88
N GLY A 59 -12.00 -9.61 2.41
CA GLY A 59 -11.68 -9.13 1.07
C GLY A 59 -11.91 -7.62 0.85
N GLU A 60 -12.30 -6.86 1.88
CA GLU A 60 -12.57 -5.42 1.76
C GLU A 60 -11.29 -4.63 1.46
N ILE A 61 -11.36 -3.70 0.50
CA ILE A 61 -10.27 -2.75 0.23
C ILE A 61 -10.41 -1.57 1.18
N VAL A 62 -9.58 -1.53 2.22
CA VAL A 62 -9.61 -0.47 3.24
C VAL A 62 -8.83 0.77 2.85
N PHE A 63 -7.97 0.66 1.84
CA PHE A 63 -7.20 1.78 1.29
C PHE A 63 -6.80 1.49 -0.16
N ARG A 64 -6.79 2.53 -0.99
CA ARG A 64 -6.44 2.46 -2.40
C ARG A 64 -5.70 3.74 -2.78
N LYS A 65 -4.50 3.59 -3.37
CA LYS A 65 -3.63 4.68 -3.82
C LYS A 65 -3.33 4.53 -5.31
N HIS A 66 -3.48 5.63 -6.03
CA HIS A 66 -3.14 5.78 -7.44
C HIS A 66 -2.34 7.06 -7.66
N GLU A 67 -1.66 7.15 -8.79
CA GLU A 67 -0.99 8.35 -9.31
C GLU A 67 -1.85 9.62 -9.13
N ALA A 68 -3.12 9.59 -9.55
CA ALA A 68 -4.03 10.74 -9.49
C ALA A 68 -4.36 11.24 -8.06
N GLN A 69 -4.06 10.48 -7.00
CA GLN A 69 -4.27 10.92 -5.62
C GLN A 69 -2.99 11.41 -4.93
N ALA A 70 -1.81 11.20 -5.52
CA ALA A 70 -0.57 11.73 -4.96
C ALA A 70 -0.40 13.23 -5.23
N GLU A 71 -0.93 13.73 -6.36
CA GLU A 71 -0.90 15.15 -6.72
C GLU A 71 -1.93 16.00 -5.95
N ALA A 72 -2.99 15.39 -5.42
CA ALA A 72 -4.02 16.10 -4.65
C ALA A 72 -3.60 16.44 -3.19
N LEU A 73 -2.39 16.04 -2.76
CA LEU A 73 -1.85 16.35 -1.42
C LEU A 73 -0.64 17.31 -1.49
N THR A 74 -0.36 17.89 -2.67
CA THR A 74 0.75 18.85 -2.85
C THR A 74 0.30 20.28 -3.18
N ASP A 75 -1.00 20.57 -3.14
CA ASP A 75 -1.50 21.96 -3.23
C ASP A 75 -1.76 22.49 -1.81
N GLU A 76 -0.70 22.96 -1.15
CA GLU A 76 -0.67 24.05 -0.15
C GLU A 76 0.81 24.22 0.28
N VAL A 77 1.54 25.18 -0.31
CA VAL A 77 2.13 26.43 0.26
C VAL A 77 3.04 27.07 -0.78
#